data_AF-A0A6M3IFM9-F1
#
_entry.id   AF-A0A6M3IFM9-F1
#
_cell.length_a   1.000
_cell.length_b   1.000
_cell.length_c   1.000
_cell.angle_alpha   90.00
_cell.angle_beta   90.00
_cell.angle_gamma   90.00
#
_symmetry.space_group_name_H-M   'P 1'
#
loop_
_entity.id
_entity.type
_entity.pdbx_description
1 polymer ?
#
loop_
_entity_poly.entity_id
_entity_poly.type
_entity_poly.pdbx_seq_one_letter_code
_entity_poly.pdbx_strand_id
1 'polypeptide(L)'
;MIISFSQNKIGEPAVVGSATIANLTASKPVFSDASKKLVSTGTQPVNQGGTGQTTYTDGQVLIGNTTGNTLAKASLTGTTDQVVVTNGAGSITLSLPQSIAITSSPQFLSFTVPGLSETVTDKNKTRVIIEDATANVLIWQDYYWTGTAWAATNNYGYGHFALRNNTGAYSNG
;
A
#
# COMPACT_ATOMS: atom_id res chain seq x y z
N MET A 1 46.30 -66.82 -31.87
CA MET A 1 45.43 -66.69 -30.68
C MET A 1 45.42 -65.24 -30.29
N ILE A 2 44.34 -64.50 -30.57
CA ILE A 2 44.22 -63.09 -30.17
C ILE A 2 43.58 -63.11 -28.78
N ILE A 3 44.35 -62.77 -27.75
CA ILE A 3 43.82 -62.64 -26.40
C ILE A 3 43.20 -61.25 -26.29
N SER A 4 41.87 -61.19 -26.32
CA SER A 4 41.13 -59.96 -26.02
C SER A 4 41.08 -59.77 -24.51
N PHE A 5 41.73 -58.74 -23.99
CA PHE A 5 41.55 -58.32 -22.61
C PHE A 5 40.30 -57.44 -22.52
N SER A 6 39.32 -57.83 -21.72
CA SER A 6 38.21 -56.94 -21.37
C SER A 6 38.75 -55.84 -20.46
N GLN A 7 38.48 -54.58 -20.79
CA GLN A 7 38.80 -53.46 -19.91
C GLN A 7 37.96 -53.60 -18.63
N ASN A 8 38.60 -53.85 -17.49
CA ASN A 8 37.93 -53.78 -16.18
C ASN A 8 37.63 -52.31 -15.90
N LYS A 9 36.41 -51.87 -16.21
CA LYS A 9 35.99 -50.48 -15.97
C LYS A 9 35.85 -50.28 -14.47
N ILE A 10 36.86 -49.69 -13.83
CA ILE A 10 36.72 -49.09 -12.50
C ILE A 10 35.53 -48.13 -12.53
N GLY A 11 34.59 -48.29 -11.59
CA GLY A 11 33.39 -47.46 -11.51
C GLY A 11 33.73 -45.98 -11.34
N GLU A 12 32.78 -45.11 -11.64
CA GLU A 12 32.98 -43.66 -11.48
C GLU A 12 33.38 -43.32 -10.03
N PRO A 13 34.41 -42.49 -9.81
CA PRO A 13 34.85 -42.13 -8.46
C PRO A 13 33.70 -41.49 -7.66
N ALA A 14 33.40 -42.05 -6.48
CA ALA A 14 32.43 -41.46 -5.55
C ALA A 14 33.17 -40.74 -4.41
N VAL A 15 32.83 -39.49 -4.16
CA VAL A 15 33.31 -38.75 -2.99
C VAL A 15 32.28 -38.89 -1.87
N VAL A 16 32.65 -39.59 -0.79
CA VAL A 16 31.82 -39.75 0.41
C VAL A 16 32.25 -38.70 1.44
N GLY A 17 31.93 -37.43 1.19
CA GLY A 17 32.33 -36.32 2.05
C GLY A 17 32.42 -34.99 1.31
N SER A 18 32.99 -33.99 1.97
CA SER A 18 33.30 -32.70 1.35
C SER A 18 34.50 -32.83 0.41
N ALA A 19 34.38 -32.27 -0.79
CA ALA A 19 35.48 -32.13 -1.72
C ALA A 19 36.03 -30.70 -1.64
N THR A 20 37.33 -30.55 -1.41
CA THR A 20 38.02 -29.26 -1.53
C THR A 20 38.65 -29.16 -2.92
N ILE A 21 38.24 -28.16 -3.71
CA ILE A 21 38.83 -27.88 -5.03
C ILE A 21 39.77 -26.69 -4.87
N ALA A 22 41.04 -26.97 -4.57
CA ALA A 22 42.03 -25.96 -4.18
C ALA A 22 42.24 -24.84 -5.23
N ASN A 23 41.97 -25.12 -6.50
CA ASN A 23 42.17 -24.19 -7.61
C ASN A 23 40.85 -23.62 -8.17
N LEU A 24 39.72 -23.72 -7.44
CA LEU A 24 38.47 -23.09 -7.88
C LEU A 24 38.58 -21.56 -7.77
N THR A 25 38.66 -20.87 -8.91
CA THR A 25 38.81 -19.41 -8.99
C THR A 25 37.51 -18.67 -9.35
N ALA A 26 36.36 -19.29 -9.11
CA ALA A 26 35.07 -18.69 -9.46
C ALA A 26 34.84 -17.37 -8.70
N SER A 27 34.53 -16.29 -9.42
CA SER A 27 34.22 -14.97 -8.85
C SER A 27 32.72 -14.69 -8.77
N LYS A 28 31.90 -15.70 -9.06
CA LYS A 28 30.43 -15.66 -9.07
C LYS A 28 29.86 -16.95 -8.44
N PRO A 29 28.57 -16.98 -8.09
CA PRO A 29 27.95 -18.16 -7.49
C PRO A 29 28.20 -19.44 -8.29
N VAL A 30 28.48 -20.55 -7.59
CA VAL A 30 28.83 -21.86 -8.15
C VAL A 30 27.75 -22.88 -7.81
N PHE A 31 27.26 -23.61 -8.81
CA PHE A 31 26.25 -24.67 -8.66
C PHE A 31 26.63 -25.88 -9.50
N SER A 32 25.92 -26.99 -9.29
CA SER A 32 25.92 -28.09 -10.24
C SER A 32 24.86 -27.85 -11.32
N ASP A 33 25.24 -28.05 -12.58
CA ASP A 33 24.27 -28.08 -13.70
C ASP A 33 23.55 -29.43 -13.80
N ALA A 34 22.68 -29.58 -14.80
CA ALA A 34 21.96 -30.84 -15.05
C ALA A 34 22.91 -32.04 -15.34
N SER A 35 24.15 -31.77 -15.75
CA SER A 35 25.20 -32.78 -15.98
C SER A 35 26.08 -33.00 -14.74
N LYS A 36 25.69 -32.47 -13.57
CA LYS A 36 26.43 -32.54 -12.29
C LYS A 36 27.81 -31.89 -12.32
N LYS A 37 28.08 -31.03 -13.31
CA LYS A 37 29.33 -30.28 -13.40
C LYS A 37 29.21 -28.99 -12.59
N LEU A 38 30.29 -28.62 -11.90
CA LEU A 38 30.38 -27.29 -11.28
C LEU A 38 30.42 -26.22 -12.37
N VAL A 39 29.46 -25.33 -12.33
CA VAL A 39 29.32 -24.18 -13.22
C VAL A 39 29.26 -22.90 -12.39
N SER A 40 29.92 -21.86 -12.88
CA SER A 40 29.80 -20.50 -12.35
C SER A 40 29.12 -19.65 -13.42
N THR A 41 28.05 -18.97 -13.06
CA THR A 41 27.25 -18.19 -14.02
C THR A 41 27.27 -16.70 -13.70
N GLY A 42 27.09 -15.90 -14.74
CA GLY A 42 27.04 -14.45 -14.63
C GLY A 42 25.89 -13.93 -13.77
N THR A 43 24.75 -14.60 -13.91
CA THR A 43 23.42 -14.24 -13.44
C THR A 43 22.74 -15.52 -13.01
N GLN A 44 22.16 -15.52 -11.82
CA GLN A 44 21.47 -16.69 -11.33
C GLN A 44 20.21 -16.97 -12.16
N PRO A 45 20.09 -18.14 -12.80
CA PRO A 45 18.88 -18.51 -13.51
C PRO A 45 17.70 -18.73 -12.55
N VAL A 46 16.47 -18.56 -13.07
CA VAL A 46 15.23 -18.71 -12.30
C VAL A 46 15.07 -20.11 -11.69
N ASN A 47 15.38 -21.16 -12.46
CA ASN A 47 15.30 -22.54 -11.99
C ASN A 47 16.30 -22.89 -10.88
N GLN A 48 17.18 -21.95 -10.54
CA GLN A 48 18.14 -22.03 -9.44
C GLN A 48 17.91 -20.91 -8.42
N GLY A 49 16.68 -20.40 -8.31
CA GLY A 49 16.27 -19.39 -7.32
C GLY A 49 16.66 -17.95 -7.67
N GLY A 50 17.20 -17.71 -8.86
CA GLY A 50 17.57 -16.38 -9.32
C GLY A 50 16.43 -15.60 -9.98
N THR A 51 16.75 -14.39 -10.44
CA THR A 51 15.80 -13.53 -11.17
C THR A 51 15.98 -13.66 -12.68
N GLY A 52 17.13 -14.16 -13.15
CA GLY A 52 17.50 -14.16 -14.56
C GLY A 52 17.71 -12.77 -15.18
N GLN A 53 17.70 -11.69 -14.39
CA GLN A 53 17.80 -10.31 -14.87
C GLN A 53 19.17 -9.69 -14.57
N THR A 54 19.69 -8.89 -15.49
CA THR A 54 20.95 -8.13 -15.34
C THR A 54 20.81 -6.63 -15.58
N THR A 55 19.70 -6.20 -16.17
CA THR A 55 19.46 -4.82 -16.59
C THR A 55 18.03 -4.42 -16.31
N TYR A 56 17.84 -3.14 -16.00
CA TYR A 56 16.55 -2.50 -15.73
C TYR A 56 16.48 -1.21 -16.51
N THR A 57 15.27 -0.80 -16.90
CA THR A 57 15.01 0.59 -17.28
C THR A 57 14.59 1.38 -16.05
N ASP A 58 14.73 2.69 -16.13
CA ASP A 58 14.33 3.59 -15.05
C ASP A 58 12.88 3.36 -14.61
N GLY A 59 12.67 3.34 -13.29
CA GLY A 59 11.37 3.05 -12.68
C GLY A 59 10.89 1.60 -12.78
N GLN A 60 11.77 0.63 -13.10
CA GLN A 60 11.43 -0.80 -13.00
C GLN A 60 11.81 -1.42 -11.65
N VAL A 61 10.99 -2.37 -11.21
CA VAL A 61 11.25 -3.26 -10.09
C VAL A 61 10.97 -4.71 -10.49
N LEU A 62 11.45 -5.66 -9.68
CA LEU A 62 11.08 -7.07 -9.82
C LEU A 62 9.75 -7.33 -9.11
N ILE A 63 8.74 -7.80 -9.84
CA ILE A 63 7.41 -8.12 -9.33
C ILE A 63 7.12 -9.60 -9.59
N GLY A 64 6.47 -10.26 -8.63
CA GLY A 64 6.02 -11.64 -8.77
C GLY A 64 5.15 -11.83 -10.01
N ASN A 65 5.47 -12.87 -10.80
CA ASN A 65 4.73 -13.26 -11.98
C ASN A 65 4.27 -14.71 -11.84
N THR A 66 2.95 -14.90 -11.77
CA THR A 66 2.33 -16.23 -11.67
C THR A 66 2.55 -17.05 -12.94
N THR A 67 2.78 -16.41 -14.08
CA THR A 67 3.23 -17.11 -15.29
C THR A 67 4.67 -17.56 -15.09
N GLY A 68 4.84 -18.88 -14.95
CA GLY A 68 6.14 -19.50 -14.69
C GLY A 68 6.65 -19.37 -13.24
N ASN A 69 5.87 -18.80 -12.31
CA ASN A 69 6.26 -18.58 -10.92
C ASN A 69 7.61 -17.87 -10.77
N THR A 70 7.78 -16.76 -11.49
CA THR A 70 9.05 -16.03 -11.63
C THR A 70 8.96 -14.59 -11.13
N LEU A 71 10.03 -13.81 -11.31
CA LEU A 71 10.04 -12.36 -11.15
C LEU A 71 10.13 -11.69 -12.53
N ALA A 72 9.25 -10.72 -12.80
CA ALA A 72 9.25 -9.92 -14.00
C ALA A 72 9.68 -8.48 -13.69
N LYS A 73 10.36 -7.82 -14.64
CA LYS A 73 10.64 -6.38 -14.56
C LYS A 73 9.39 -5.61 -14.94
N ALA A 74 8.91 -4.75 -14.06
CA ALA A 74 7.72 -3.96 -14.29
C ALA A 74 7.83 -2.58 -13.63
N SER A 75 7.16 -1.59 -14.20
CA SER A 75 6.94 -0.31 -13.54
C SER A 75 5.72 -0.40 -12.63
N LEU A 76 5.76 0.33 -11.51
CA LEU A 76 4.57 0.51 -10.70
C LEU A 76 3.63 1.48 -11.42
N THR A 77 2.35 1.13 -11.43
CA THR A 77 1.28 1.95 -12.00
C THR A 77 0.36 2.41 -10.89
N GLY A 78 0.12 3.72 -10.85
CA GLY A 78 -0.90 4.31 -10.00
C GLY A 78 -2.30 4.09 -10.57
N THR A 79 -3.30 4.33 -9.73
CA THR A 79 -4.70 4.45 -10.16
C THR A 79 -5.04 5.93 -10.23
N THR A 80 -5.70 6.34 -11.33
CA THR A 80 -6.20 7.71 -11.51
C THR A 80 -7.01 8.16 -10.30
N ASP A 81 -6.83 9.40 -9.88
CA ASP A 81 -7.49 10.02 -8.72
C ASP A 81 -7.23 9.35 -7.37
N GLN A 82 -6.25 8.43 -7.28
CA GLN A 82 -5.86 7.75 -6.04
C GLN A 82 -4.39 8.00 -5.70
N VAL A 83 -3.50 7.15 -6.21
CA VAL A 83 -2.05 7.26 -6.01
C VAL A 83 -1.42 7.55 -7.35
N VAL A 84 -0.74 8.69 -7.45
CA VAL A 84 0.07 9.04 -8.61
C VAL A 84 1.44 8.42 -8.43
N VAL A 85 1.84 7.58 -9.39
CA VAL A 85 3.17 6.97 -9.46
C VAL A 85 3.96 7.64 -10.57
N THR A 86 5.06 8.29 -10.21
CA THR A 86 5.99 8.91 -11.16
C THR A 86 7.29 8.12 -11.19
N ASN A 87 7.49 7.40 -12.31
CA ASN A 87 8.71 6.66 -12.58
C ASN A 87 9.78 7.62 -13.14
N GLY A 88 10.96 7.65 -12.52
CA GLY A 88 12.06 8.52 -12.90
C GLY A 88 13.41 7.80 -12.87
N ALA A 89 14.47 8.50 -13.29
CA ALA A 89 15.82 7.93 -13.33
C ALA A 89 16.29 7.51 -11.93
N GLY A 90 16.47 6.20 -11.73
CA GLY A 90 16.84 5.64 -10.42
C GLY A 90 15.84 5.88 -9.28
N SER A 91 14.60 6.30 -9.57
CA SER A 91 13.62 6.67 -8.54
C SER A 91 12.18 6.30 -8.91
N ILE A 92 11.35 6.05 -7.89
CA ILE A 92 9.89 6.02 -8.04
C ILE A 92 9.32 6.92 -6.95
N THR A 93 8.58 7.95 -7.35
CA THR A 93 7.90 8.86 -6.42
C THR A 93 6.42 8.55 -6.38
N LEU A 94 5.87 8.41 -5.17
CA LEU A 94 4.45 8.21 -4.92
C LEU A 94 3.87 9.49 -4.31
N SER A 95 2.69 9.90 -4.77
CA SER A 95 1.96 11.04 -4.24
C SER A 95 0.45 10.82 -4.34
N LEU A 96 -0.31 11.66 -3.67
CA LEU A 96 -1.76 11.77 -3.87
C LEU A 96 -2.05 12.96 -4.81
N PRO A 97 -3.19 12.97 -5.52
CA PRO A 97 -3.63 14.12 -6.31
C PRO A 97 -3.75 15.43 -5.53
N GLN A 98 -3.92 15.36 -4.21
CA GLN A 98 -3.92 16.50 -3.30
C GLN A 98 -3.24 16.16 -1.97
N SER A 99 -2.64 17.15 -1.32
CA SER A 99 -2.03 16.98 0.00
C SER A 99 -3.09 16.83 1.11
N ILE A 100 -2.79 15.97 2.08
CA ILE A 100 -3.68 15.65 3.22
C ILE A 100 -2.98 15.81 4.57
N ALA A 101 -1.87 16.55 4.63
CA ALA A 101 -1.24 16.87 5.90
C ALA A 101 -2.20 17.71 6.75
N ILE A 102 -1.99 17.76 8.07
CA ILE A 102 -2.84 18.55 8.99
C ILE A 102 -2.86 20.06 8.67
N THR A 103 -1.88 20.54 7.92
CA THR A 103 -1.78 21.93 7.43
C THR A 103 -2.31 22.11 6.00
N SER A 104 -2.82 21.04 5.38
CA SER A 104 -3.38 21.08 4.03
C SER A 104 -4.82 21.59 4.06
N SER A 105 -5.26 22.17 2.95
CA SER A 105 -6.66 22.56 2.72
C SER A 105 -7.23 21.71 1.57
N PRO A 106 -7.54 20.43 1.82
CA PRO A 106 -8.06 19.55 0.78
C PRO A 106 -9.42 20.04 0.26
N GLN A 107 -9.69 19.79 -1.01
CA GLN A 107 -10.96 20.14 -1.66
C GLN A 107 -11.78 18.89 -1.92
N PHE A 108 -13.06 18.95 -1.57
CA PHE A 108 -14.05 17.92 -1.84
C PHE A 108 -15.19 18.54 -2.65
N LEU A 109 -15.66 17.83 -3.68
CA LEU A 109 -16.79 18.30 -4.48
C LEU A 109 -18.09 18.37 -3.65
N SER A 110 -18.28 17.40 -2.73
CA SER A 110 -19.41 17.36 -1.80
C SER A 110 -18.97 16.76 -0.46
N PHE A 111 -19.54 17.27 0.63
CA PHE A 111 -19.38 16.70 1.96
C PHE A 111 -20.72 16.09 2.41
N THR A 112 -20.76 14.76 2.52
CA THR A 112 -21.92 14.02 3.03
C THR A 112 -21.56 13.46 4.40
N VAL A 113 -22.29 13.85 5.44
CA VAL A 113 -22.13 13.31 6.80
C VAL A 113 -23.23 12.27 7.04
N PRO A 114 -22.95 10.96 6.90
CA PRO A 114 -23.95 9.93 7.17
C PRO A 114 -24.28 9.90 8.67
N GLY A 115 -25.52 9.58 9.01
CA GLY A 115 -25.91 9.41 10.42
C GLY A 115 -26.26 10.70 11.17
N LEU A 116 -26.35 11.86 10.50
CA LEU A 116 -26.95 13.08 11.08
C LEU A 116 -28.48 12.97 11.33
N SER A 117 -29.03 11.77 11.41
CA SER A 117 -30.42 11.51 11.77
C SER A 117 -30.53 11.25 13.27
N GLU A 118 -30.09 12.20 14.09
CA GLU A 118 -30.48 12.19 15.50
C GLU A 118 -31.90 12.78 15.57
N THR A 119 -32.88 11.96 15.97
CA THR A 119 -34.24 12.43 16.25
C THR A 119 -34.15 13.42 17.39
N VAL A 120 -34.44 14.69 17.12
CA VAL A 120 -34.51 15.71 18.15
C VAL A 120 -35.79 15.48 18.95
N THR A 121 -35.70 14.77 20.07
CA THR A 121 -36.85 14.51 20.94
C THR A 121 -37.30 15.74 21.73
N ASP A 122 -36.43 16.75 21.87
CA ASP A 122 -36.67 17.97 22.64
C ASP A 122 -36.42 19.23 21.80
N LYS A 123 -37.35 20.19 21.84
CA LYS A 123 -37.35 21.41 20.99
C LYS A 123 -36.11 22.32 21.14
N ASN A 124 -35.31 22.10 22.18
CA ASN A 124 -34.09 22.85 22.49
C ASN A 124 -32.80 22.16 22.05
N LYS A 125 -32.87 21.00 21.37
CA LYS A 125 -31.66 20.30 20.90
C LYS A 125 -31.31 20.66 19.47
N THR A 126 -30.05 20.98 19.25
CA THR A 126 -29.45 21.27 17.94
C THR A 126 -28.55 20.11 17.52
N ARG A 127 -28.53 19.74 16.25
CA ARG A 127 -27.52 18.81 15.69
C ARG A 127 -26.32 19.58 15.18
N VAL A 128 -25.12 19.27 15.66
CA VAL A 128 -23.87 19.83 15.12
C VAL A 128 -23.50 19.08 13.84
N ILE A 129 -23.40 19.81 12.73
CA ILE A 129 -23.01 19.25 11.42
C ILE A 129 -21.51 19.38 11.20
N ILE A 130 -20.91 20.51 11.59
CA ILE A 130 -19.46 20.79 11.48
C ILE A 130 -19.03 21.61 12.70
N GLU A 131 -17.82 21.34 13.19
CA GLU A 131 -17.12 22.05 14.26
C GLU A 131 -15.73 22.44 13.75
N ASP A 132 -15.34 23.69 13.95
CA ASP A 132 -13.97 24.13 13.71
C ASP A 132 -13.13 24.16 15.00
N ALA A 133 -11.82 24.34 14.85
CA ALA A 133 -10.88 24.40 15.98
C ALA A 133 -11.03 25.67 16.85
N THR A 134 -11.82 26.65 16.41
CA THR A 134 -12.04 27.94 17.06
C THR A 134 -13.40 28.05 17.74
N ALA A 135 -14.03 26.92 17.97
CA ALA A 135 -15.31 26.82 18.64
C ALA A 135 -16.56 27.31 17.89
N ASN A 136 -16.47 27.43 16.56
CA ASN A 136 -17.65 27.67 15.72
C ASN A 136 -18.29 26.35 15.28
N VAL A 137 -19.61 26.38 15.14
CA VAL A 137 -20.42 25.26 14.67
C VAL A 137 -21.38 25.68 13.58
N LEU A 138 -21.56 24.79 12.61
CA LEU A 138 -22.76 24.74 11.78
C LEU A 138 -23.73 23.77 12.44
N ILE A 139 -24.92 24.25 12.75
CA ILE A 139 -25.96 23.47 13.42
C ILE A 139 -27.21 23.35 12.54
N TRP A 140 -27.95 22.28 12.79
CA TRP A 140 -29.30 22.08 12.26
C TRP A 140 -30.29 21.96 13.40
N GLN A 141 -31.48 22.52 13.21
CA GLN A 141 -32.55 22.52 14.20
C GLN A 141 -33.88 22.12 13.52
N ASP A 142 -34.63 21.25 14.20
CA ASP A 142 -36.01 20.89 13.82
C ASP A 142 -37.00 22.02 14.13
N TYR A 143 -36.69 22.83 15.16
CA TYR A 143 -37.54 23.90 15.67
C TYR A 143 -36.73 25.18 15.89
N TYR A 144 -37.36 26.34 15.76
CA TYR A 144 -36.78 27.63 16.11
C TYR A 144 -37.76 28.46 16.96
N TRP A 145 -37.23 29.30 17.84
CA TRP A 145 -38.04 30.24 18.63
C TRP A 145 -38.33 31.50 17.79
N THR A 146 -39.60 31.84 17.63
CA THR A 146 -40.05 33.03 16.86
C THR A 146 -40.06 34.32 17.67
N GLY A 147 -39.69 34.27 18.95
CA GLY A 147 -39.93 35.36 19.91
C GLY A 147 -41.23 35.18 20.72
N THR A 148 -42.16 34.37 20.22
CA THR A 148 -43.47 34.15 20.85
C THR A 148 -43.88 32.68 20.94
N ALA A 149 -43.37 31.81 20.07
CA ALA A 149 -43.62 30.38 20.09
C ALA A 149 -42.47 29.59 19.43
N TRP A 150 -42.42 28.29 19.67
CA TRP A 150 -41.58 27.36 18.92
C TRP A 150 -42.26 26.99 17.60
N ALA A 151 -41.60 27.23 16.47
CA ALA A 151 -42.07 26.86 15.15
C ALA A 151 -41.23 25.70 14.58
N ALA A 152 -41.89 24.67 14.03
CA ALA A 152 -41.24 23.51 13.42
C ALA A 152 -40.82 23.83 11.99
N THR A 153 -39.53 23.94 11.73
CA THR A 153 -38.99 24.14 10.37
C THR A 153 -37.53 23.69 10.35
N ASN A 154 -37.12 22.99 9.28
CA ASN A 154 -35.74 22.58 9.03
C ASN A 154 -34.82 23.79 8.83
N ASN A 155 -34.28 24.33 9.92
CA ASN A 155 -33.45 25.53 9.86
C ASN A 155 -31.98 25.22 10.11
N TYR A 156 -31.13 25.95 9.39
CA TYR A 156 -29.68 25.92 9.54
C TYR A 156 -29.22 27.18 10.27
N GLY A 157 -28.31 27.03 11.21
CA GLY A 157 -27.71 28.15 11.95
C GLY A 157 -26.21 27.99 12.07
N TYR A 158 -25.51 29.11 12.25
CA TYR A 158 -24.09 29.12 12.59
C TYR A 158 -23.88 29.90 13.89
N GLY A 159 -22.87 29.51 14.66
CA GLY A 159 -22.47 30.27 15.85
C GLY A 159 -21.50 29.49 16.72
N HIS A 160 -21.42 29.81 18.00
CA HIS A 160 -20.41 29.23 18.90
C HIS A 160 -20.89 27.92 19.55
N PHE A 161 -19.97 27.15 20.16
CA PHE A 161 -20.29 25.92 20.92
C PHE A 161 -21.35 26.09 22.01
N ALA A 162 -21.58 27.30 22.49
CA ALA A 162 -22.64 27.59 23.45
C ALA A 162 -24.06 27.37 22.87
N LEU A 163 -24.17 27.30 21.54
CA LEU A 163 -25.41 26.95 20.83
C LEU A 163 -25.59 25.44 20.68
N ARG A 164 -24.66 24.63 21.20
CA ARG A 164 -24.86 23.18 21.33
C ARG A 164 -25.92 22.91 22.38
N ASN A 165 -26.62 21.79 22.22
CA ASN A 165 -27.50 21.23 23.23
C ASN A 165 -26.81 21.25 24.62
N ASN A 166 -27.31 22.07 25.53
CA ASN A 166 -26.82 22.15 26.89
C ASN A 166 -27.40 20.98 27.70
N THR A 167 -26.56 20.03 28.15
CA THR A 167 -26.96 18.89 28.98
C THR A 167 -26.72 19.16 30.47
N GLY A 168 -26.98 20.38 30.94
CA GLY A 168 -26.84 20.79 32.35
C GLY A 168 -28.18 21.11 33.03
N ALA A 169 -28.20 21.10 34.37
CA ALA A 169 -29.38 21.43 35.19
C ALA A 169 -29.94 22.86 34.98
N TYR A 170 -29.18 23.72 34.29
CA TYR A 170 -29.55 25.09 33.92
C TYR A 170 -29.68 25.27 32.41
N SER A 171 -29.78 24.17 31.66
CA SER A 171 -30.22 24.22 30.28
C SER A 171 -31.64 24.77 30.25
N ASN A 172 -31.88 25.79 29.43
CA ASN A 172 -33.22 26.26 29.10
C ASN A 172 -33.88 25.26 28.13
N GLY A 173 -33.99 24.01 28.57
CA GLY A 173 -34.82 22.99 27.95
C GLY A 173 -36.30 23.35 27.97
#